data_AF-A0A444XTP6-F1
#
_entry.id   AF-A0A444XTP6-F1
#
_cell.length_a   1.000
_cell.length_b   1.000
_cell.length_c   1.000
_cell.angle_alpha   90.00
_cell.angle_beta   90.00
_cell.angle_gamma   90.00
#
_symmetry.space_group_name_H-M   'P 1'
#
loop_
_entity.id
_entity.type
_entity.pdbx_description
1 polymer ?
#
loop_
_entity_poly.entity_id
_entity_poly.type
_entity_poly.pdbx_seq_one_letter_code
_entity_poly.pdbx_strand_id
1 'polypeptide(L)'
;MEKMNVGLVHEVLSLTLWKKALIVKLGHFRREFALPDRLNVLLLKHPGIFYVSNKYQIYTVLLREAYVGSELVEKDPLVVVKEKFGELMQEGLHEYNQRRRLINMEKRRKKGVPLARVDEVKCKRRRSENADSDDDEDGDNKPGGLFDPEERKRFYKVLFDDDTS
;
A
#
# COMPACT_ATOMS: atom_id res chain seq x y z
N MET A 1 -20.12 -6.57 -31.09
CA MET A 1 -20.31 -6.35 -29.64
C MET A 1 -19.00 -6.40 -28.86
N GLU A 2 -18.16 -7.43 -29.00
CA GLU A 2 -16.94 -7.54 -28.17
C GLU A 2 -16.00 -6.32 -28.29
N LYS A 3 -15.71 -5.85 -29.51
CA LYS A 3 -14.88 -4.65 -29.75
C LYS A 3 -15.44 -3.38 -29.12
N MET A 4 -16.77 -3.22 -29.12
CA MET A 4 -17.45 -2.09 -28.49
C MET A 4 -17.28 -2.13 -26.97
N ASN A 5 -17.43 -3.31 -26.36
CA ASN A 5 -17.27 -3.47 -24.92
C ASN A 5 -15.81 -3.25 -24.49
N VAL A 6 -14.84 -3.71 -25.29
CA VAL A 6 -13.41 -3.42 -25.08
C VAL A 6 -13.16 -1.91 -25.14
N GLY A 7 -13.64 -1.23 -26.18
CA GLY A 7 -13.52 0.22 -26.31
C GLY A 7 -14.16 0.96 -25.15
N LEU A 8 -15.38 0.57 -24.75
CA LEU A 8 -16.07 1.20 -23.62
C LEU A 8 -15.29 1.04 -22.31
N VAL A 9 -14.81 -0.16 -22.00
CA VAL A 9 -14.00 -0.38 -20.78
C VAL A 9 -12.71 0.41 -20.85
N HIS A 10 -12.10 0.48 -22.03
CA HIS A 10 -10.90 1.27 -22.26
C HIS A 10 -11.16 2.75 -21.97
N GLU A 11 -12.19 3.35 -22.54
CA GLU A 11 -12.55 4.76 -22.31
C GLU A 11 -12.90 5.03 -20.84
N VAL A 12 -13.69 4.15 -20.21
CA VAL A 12 -14.03 4.28 -18.78
C VAL A 12 -12.78 4.28 -17.92
N LEU A 13 -11.82 3.39 -18.20
CA LEU A 13 -10.54 3.39 -17.49
C LEU A 13 -9.72 4.63 -17.82
N SER A 14 -9.70 5.07 -19.08
CA SER A 14 -9.00 6.28 -19.52
C SER A 14 -9.52 7.54 -18.80
N LEU A 15 -10.79 7.58 -18.40
CA LEU A 15 -11.34 8.69 -17.61
C LEU A 15 -11.00 8.62 -16.11
N THR A 16 -10.51 7.47 -15.61
CA THR A 16 -10.08 7.37 -14.21
C THR A 16 -8.71 7.99 -13.99
N LEU A 17 -8.51 8.65 -12.83
CA LEU A 17 -7.24 9.29 -12.46
C LEU A 17 -6.04 8.33 -12.52
N TRP A 18 -6.26 7.08 -12.12
CA TRP A 18 -5.22 6.05 -12.06
C TRP A 18 -5.29 5.06 -13.23
N LYS A 19 -6.09 5.32 -14.26
CA LYS A 19 -6.25 4.43 -15.43
C LYS A 19 -6.47 2.95 -15.06
N LYS A 20 -7.13 2.71 -13.92
CA LYS A 20 -7.35 1.41 -13.29
C LYS A 20 -8.64 1.39 -12.49
N ALA A 21 -9.28 0.23 -12.43
CA ALA A 21 -10.49 0.03 -11.64
C ALA A 21 -10.58 -1.40 -11.10
N LEU A 22 -11.34 -1.56 -10.01
CA LEU A 22 -11.69 -2.87 -9.49
C LEU A 22 -12.70 -3.54 -10.43
N ILE A 23 -12.46 -4.81 -10.77
CA ILE A 23 -13.37 -5.58 -11.62
C ILE A 23 -14.76 -5.68 -10.98
N VAL A 24 -14.82 -5.81 -9.64
CA VAL A 24 -16.09 -5.83 -8.90
C VAL A 24 -16.85 -4.51 -9.07
N LYS A 25 -16.15 -3.37 -9.06
CA LYS A 25 -16.76 -2.04 -9.27
C LYS A 25 -17.29 -1.88 -10.69
N LEU A 26 -16.51 -2.29 -11.70
CA LEU A 26 -16.99 -2.36 -13.08
C LEU A 26 -18.18 -3.32 -13.23
N GLY A 27 -18.20 -4.39 -12.44
CA GLY A 27 -19.28 -5.37 -12.37
C GLY A 27 -20.61 -4.79 -11.88
N HIS A 28 -20.59 -3.81 -10.98
CA HIS A 28 -21.81 -3.16 -10.52
C HIS A 28 -22.48 -2.31 -11.61
N PHE A 29 -21.70 -1.72 -12.51
CA PHE A 29 -22.20 -0.86 -13.58
C PHE A 29 -22.51 -1.62 -14.89
N ARG A 30 -22.70 -2.94 -14.81
CA ARG A 30 -22.89 -3.78 -16.01
C ARG A 30 -24.13 -3.42 -16.79
N ARG A 31 -25.22 -3.06 -16.10
CA ARG A 31 -26.50 -2.75 -16.74
C ARG A 31 -26.44 -1.40 -17.45
N GLU A 32 -25.77 -0.44 -16.85
CA GLU A 32 -25.59 0.93 -17.35
C GLU A 32 -24.68 0.95 -18.58
N PHE A 33 -23.60 0.16 -18.56
CA PHE A 33 -22.63 0.10 -19.64
C PHE A 33 -22.86 -1.06 -20.64
N ALA A 34 -23.96 -1.80 -20.50
CA ALA A 34 -24.27 -2.99 -21.30
C ALA A 34 -23.09 -3.99 -21.39
N LEU A 35 -22.35 -4.15 -20.28
CA LEU A 35 -21.17 -5.00 -20.21
C LEU A 35 -21.54 -6.48 -20.11
N PRO A 36 -20.70 -7.39 -20.61
CA PRO A 36 -20.98 -8.82 -20.59
C PRO A 36 -20.93 -9.38 -19.16
N ASP A 37 -21.76 -10.40 -18.89
CA ASP A 37 -21.81 -11.10 -17.59
C ASP A 37 -20.46 -11.65 -17.14
N ARG A 38 -19.61 -11.99 -18.11
CA ARG A 38 -18.26 -12.51 -17.90
C ARG A 38 -17.21 -11.45 -18.27
N LEU A 39 -17.27 -10.27 -17.66
CA LEU A 39 -16.26 -9.20 -17.83
C LEU A 39 -14.82 -9.75 -17.68
N ASN A 40 -14.61 -10.65 -16.73
CA ASN A 40 -13.31 -11.27 -16.48
C ASN A 40 -12.75 -11.97 -17.73
N VAL A 41 -13.62 -12.68 -18.46
CA VAL A 41 -13.26 -13.38 -19.70
C VAL A 41 -12.94 -12.38 -20.80
N LEU A 42 -13.69 -11.28 -20.89
CA LEU A 42 -13.39 -10.20 -21.84
C LEU A 42 -12.00 -9.62 -21.59
N LEU A 43 -11.69 -9.26 -20.34
CA LEU A 43 -10.41 -8.66 -20.00
C LEU A 43 -9.23 -9.60 -20.26
N LEU A 44 -9.37 -10.88 -19.93
CA LEU A 44 -8.33 -11.89 -20.15
C LEU A 44 -8.11 -12.22 -21.64
N LYS A 45 -9.11 -12.02 -22.51
CA LYS A 45 -8.97 -12.18 -23.96
C LYS A 45 -8.12 -11.09 -24.62
N HIS A 46 -7.99 -9.92 -23.97
CA HIS A 46 -7.29 -8.76 -24.54
C HIS A 46 -6.09 -8.31 -23.67
N PRO A 47 -5.09 -9.19 -23.44
CA PRO A 47 -3.96 -8.90 -22.55
C PRO A 47 -2.99 -7.83 -23.10
N GLY A 48 -3.08 -7.53 -24.39
CA GLY A 48 -2.31 -6.46 -25.04
C GLY A 48 -2.82 -5.06 -24.67
N ILE A 49 -4.09 -4.95 -24.29
CA ILE A 49 -4.73 -3.67 -23.92
C ILE A 49 -4.88 -3.58 -22.40
N PHE A 50 -5.39 -4.65 -21.79
CA PHE A 50 -5.65 -4.71 -20.36
C PHE A 50 -4.63 -5.56 -19.65
N TYR A 51 -4.27 -5.13 -18.44
CA TYR A 51 -3.57 -5.94 -17.47
C TYR A 51 -4.48 -6.18 -16.27
N VAL A 52 -4.55 -7.42 -15.79
CA VAL A 52 -5.34 -7.77 -14.60
C VAL A 52 -4.40 -8.19 -13.50
N SER A 53 -4.34 -7.41 -12.43
CA SER A 53 -3.60 -7.75 -11.22
C SER A 53 -4.54 -8.42 -10.21
N ASN A 54 -4.09 -9.51 -9.60
CA ASN A 54 -4.73 -10.08 -8.42
C ASN A 54 -3.84 -9.81 -7.20
N LYS A 55 -4.35 -9.04 -6.25
CA LYS A 55 -3.67 -8.79 -4.97
C LYS A 55 -4.65 -9.09 -3.84
N TYR A 56 -4.35 -10.08 -3.00
CA TYR A 56 -5.22 -10.50 -1.89
C TYR A 56 -6.69 -10.78 -2.32
N GLN A 57 -6.89 -11.51 -3.42
CA GLN A 57 -8.22 -11.78 -4.01
C GLN A 57 -8.95 -10.55 -4.58
N ILE A 58 -8.29 -9.39 -4.60
CA ILE A 58 -8.80 -8.18 -5.22
C ILE A 58 -8.29 -8.12 -6.66
N TYR A 59 -9.22 -8.25 -7.60
CA TYR A 59 -8.93 -8.15 -9.03
C TYR A 59 -9.07 -6.71 -9.50
N THR A 60 -7.95 -6.14 -9.94
CA THR A 60 -7.88 -4.78 -10.51
C THR A 60 -7.49 -4.88 -11.97
N VAL A 61 -8.24 -4.21 -12.84
CA VAL A 61 -7.89 -4.04 -14.24
C VAL A 61 -7.20 -2.70 -14.45
N LEU A 62 -6.15 -2.69 -15.26
CA LEU A 62 -5.33 -1.54 -15.61
C LEU A 62 -5.21 -1.44 -17.13
N LEU A 63 -5.10 -0.22 -17.66
CA LEU A 63 -4.70 0.02 -19.04
C LEU A 63 -3.20 -0.18 -19.20
N ARG A 64 -2.78 -1.08 -20.09
CA ARG A 64 -1.36 -1.38 -20.30
C ARG A 64 -0.62 -0.17 -20.88
N GLU A 65 -1.22 0.54 -21.82
CA GLU A 65 -0.61 1.71 -22.46
C GLU A 65 -0.40 2.89 -21.51
N ALA A 66 -1.18 2.97 -20.42
CA ALA A 66 -1.09 4.04 -19.46
C ALA A 66 0.09 3.89 -18.49
N TYR A 67 0.75 2.73 -18.49
CA TYR A 67 1.75 2.38 -17.48
C TYR A 67 3.06 1.90 -18.12
N VAL A 68 4.18 2.42 -17.61
CA VAL A 68 5.52 1.89 -17.85
C VAL A 68 6.03 1.32 -16.53
N GLY A 69 6.05 -0.01 -16.42
CA GLY A 69 6.34 -0.69 -15.17
C GLY A 69 5.27 -0.38 -14.10
N SER A 70 5.68 0.22 -12.99
CA SER A 70 4.80 0.63 -11.89
C SER A 70 4.31 2.08 -11.99
N GLU A 71 4.84 2.87 -12.93
CA GLU A 71 4.57 4.29 -13.02
C GLU A 71 3.55 4.61 -14.11
N LEU A 72 2.66 5.55 -13.79
CA LEU A 72 1.69 6.07 -14.73
C LEU A 72 2.38 7.05 -15.67
N VAL A 73 2.22 6.86 -16.98
CA VAL A 73 2.89 7.67 -18.03
C VAL A 73 2.41 9.11 -17.98
N GLU A 74 1.09 9.31 -17.96
CA GLU A 74 0.47 10.64 -17.88
C GLU A 74 -0.23 10.79 -16.53
N LYS A 75 0.41 11.55 -15.62
CA LYS A 75 -0.12 11.81 -14.28
C LYS A 75 -0.95 13.07 -14.27
N ASP A 76 -2.20 12.93 -13.84
CA ASP A 76 -3.05 14.07 -13.52
C ASP A 76 -2.45 14.86 -12.33
N PRO A 77 -2.59 16.21 -12.28
CA PRO A 77 -2.09 17.01 -11.16
C PRO A 77 -2.56 16.51 -9.78
N LEU A 78 -3.78 15.97 -9.67
CA LEU A 78 -4.30 15.38 -8.43
C LEU A 78 -3.53 14.12 -8.01
N VAL A 79 -3.09 13.32 -8.98
CA VAL A 79 -2.25 12.14 -8.72
C VAL A 79 -0.91 12.59 -8.17
N VAL A 80 -0.29 13.60 -8.77
CA VAL A 80 1.01 14.14 -8.33
C VAL A 80 0.93 14.71 -6.91
N VAL A 81 -0.10 15.50 -6.60
CA VAL A 81 -0.29 16.06 -5.25
C VAL A 81 -0.48 14.95 -4.23
N LYS A 82 -1.28 13.91 -4.58
CA LYS A 82 -1.49 12.77 -3.70
C LYS A 82 -0.22 11.95 -3.46
N GLU A 83 0.63 11.78 -4.47
CA GLU A 83 1.93 11.12 -4.33
C GLU A 83 2.84 11.91 -3.38
N LYS A 84 3.00 13.22 -3.60
CA LYS A 84 3.77 14.11 -2.71
C LYS A 84 3.28 14.10 -1.27
N PHE A 85 1.96 14.14 -1.08
CA PHE A 85 1.37 14.03 0.25
C PHE A 85 1.70 12.68 0.89
N GLY A 86 1.66 11.60 0.12
CA GLY A 86 2.06 10.28 0.58
C GLY A 86 3.52 10.22 1.03
N GLU A 87 4.43 10.85 0.30
CA GLU A 87 5.85 10.96 0.65
C GLU A 87 6.04 11.72 1.97
N LEU A 88 5.43 12.90 2.12
CA LEU A 88 5.48 13.69 3.36
C LEU A 88 4.95 12.93 4.57
N MET A 89 3.86 12.18 4.40
CA MET A 89 3.30 11.35 5.46
C MET A 89 4.25 10.20 5.87
N GLN A 90 4.95 9.60 4.92
CA GLN A 90 5.94 8.56 5.19
C GLN A 90 7.17 9.12 5.92
N GLU A 91 7.64 10.29 5.52
CA GLU A 91 8.74 11.00 6.19
C GLU A 91 8.37 11.35 7.64
N GLY A 92 7.19 11.95 7.85
CA GLY A 92 6.71 12.26 9.20
C GLY A 92 6.60 11.01 10.09
N LEU A 93 6.13 9.88 9.54
CA LEU A 93 6.11 8.61 10.26
C LEU A 93 7.53 8.09 10.54
N HIS A 94 8.44 8.23 9.59
CA HIS A 94 9.83 7.81 9.75
C HIS A 94 10.50 8.59 10.88
N GLU A 95 10.36 9.92 10.91
CA GLU A 95 10.87 10.76 11.98
C GLU A 95 10.29 10.40 13.35
N TYR A 96 8.96 10.21 13.42
CA TYR A 96 8.30 9.80 14.66
C TYR A 96 8.88 8.49 15.21
N ASN A 97 9.04 7.48 14.34
CA ASN A 97 9.59 6.18 14.71
C ASN A 97 11.06 6.29 15.14
N GLN A 98 11.87 7.11 14.47
CA GLN A 98 13.25 7.37 14.88
C GLN A 98 13.33 8.02 16.27
N ARG A 99 12.53 9.08 16.51
CA ARG A 99 12.50 9.77 17.81
C ARG A 99 12.09 8.82 18.94
N ARG A 100 11.08 7.96 18.71
CA ARG A 100 10.70 6.95 19.71
C ARG A 100 11.77 5.89 19.91
N ARG A 101 12.48 5.48 18.86
CA ARG A 101 13.61 4.55 18.99
C ARG A 101 14.70 5.13 19.89
N LEU A 102 15.04 6.40 19.73
CA LEU A 102 16.02 7.09 20.59
C LEU A 102 15.56 7.18 22.04
N ILE A 103 14.31 7.58 22.29
CA ILE A 103 13.73 7.66 23.65
C ILE A 103 13.70 6.28 24.31
N ASN A 104 13.33 5.23 23.57
CA ASN A 104 13.30 3.86 24.10
C ASN A 104 14.72 3.37 24.44
N MET A 105 15.72 3.70 23.61
CA MET A 105 17.12 3.41 23.90
C MET A 105 17.59 4.13 25.17
N GLU A 106 17.23 5.40 25.35
CA GLU A 106 17.57 6.16 26.56
C GLU A 106 16.89 5.58 27.81
N LYS A 107 15.61 5.19 27.72
CA LYS A 107 14.90 4.50 28.80
C LYS A 107 15.56 3.17 29.15
N ARG A 108 16.04 2.40 28.17
CA ARG A 108 16.80 1.16 28.40
C ARG A 108 18.12 1.41 29.12
N ARG A 109 18.85 2.46 28.73
CA ARG A 109 20.08 2.89 29.42
C ARG A 109 19.81 3.28 30.87
N LYS A 110 18.74 4.05 31.14
CA LYS A 110 18.32 4.43 32.50
C LYS A 110 17.85 3.24 33.34
N LYS A 111 17.29 2.21 32.71
CA LYS A 111 16.87 0.95 33.35
C LYS A 111 17.99 -0.08 33.52
N GLY A 112 19.22 0.21 33.07
CA GLY A 112 20.37 -0.69 33.21
C GLY A 112 20.31 -1.97 32.36
N VAL A 113 19.43 -2.05 31.35
CA VAL A 113 19.28 -3.24 30.51
C VAL A 113 20.42 -3.27 29.47
N PRO A 114 21.23 -4.35 29.37
CA PRO A 114 22.33 -4.43 28.42
C PRO A 114 21.85 -4.31 26.96
N LEU A 115 22.61 -3.59 26.14
CA LEU A 115 22.54 -3.69 24.69
C LEU A 115 23.27 -4.97 24.31
N ALA A 116 22.54 -6.05 24.01
CA ALA A 116 23.13 -7.27 23.48
C ALA A 116 23.96 -6.91 22.23
N ARG A 117 25.27 -7.13 22.30
CA ARG A 117 26.15 -7.10 21.14
C ARG A 117 25.70 -8.25 20.26
N VAL A 118 25.20 -7.94 19.06
CA VAL A 118 25.06 -8.96 18.03
C VAL A 118 26.48 -9.24 17.57
N ASP A 119 27.10 -10.29 18.11
CA ASP A 119 28.40 -10.74 17.67
C ASP A 119 28.30 -11.15 16.20
N GLU A 120 29.08 -10.46 15.36
CA GLU A 120 29.21 -10.71 13.94
C GLU A 120 29.87 -12.07 13.69
N VAL A 121 29.12 -13.17 13.73
CA VAL A 121 29.61 -14.44 13.19
C VAL A 121 28.51 -15.12 12.38
N LYS A 122 28.80 -15.22 11.06
CA LYS A 122 28.30 -16.18 10.07
C LYS A 122 27.27 -15.72 9.02
N CYS A 123 27.51 -14.58 8.37
CA CYS A 123 26.99 -14.36 7.01
C CYS A 123 27.88 -15.07 5.96
N LYS A 124 27.67 -16.37 5.76
CA LYS A 124 27.98 -17.02 4.47
C LYS A 124 26.89 -18.05 4.13
N ARG A 125 26.11 -17.67 3.10
CA ARG A 125 25.25 -18.48 2.24
C ARG A 125 23.84 -18.80 2.75
N ARG A 126 22.87 -17.90 2.48
CA ARG A 126 21.64 -18.19 1.71
C ARG A 126 21.11 -16.90 1.05
N ARG A 127 21.26 -16.80 -0.26
CA ARG A 127 20.55 -15.84 -1.11
C ARG A 127 19.15 -16.42 -1.36
N SER A 128 18.16 -15.97 -0.58
CA SER A 128 16.74 -15.91 -0.92
C SER A 128 16.06 -15.28 0.29
N GLU A 129 15.66 -14.03 0.14
CA GLU A 129 15.25 -13.13 1.23
C GLU A 129 13.93 -13.55 1.86
N ASN A 130 13.85 -13.31 3.18
CA ASN A 130 12.72 -13.42 4.12
C ASN A 130 12.78 -14.64 5.06
N ALA A 131 13.79 -14.63 5.92
CA ALA A 131 13.89 -15.31 7.21
C ALA A 131 13.92 -14.21 8.28
N ASP A 132 13.42 -14.34 9.50
CA ASP A 132 12.65 -15.39 10.17
C ASP A 132 11.91 -14.65 11.30
N SER A 133 10.73 -15.17 11.64
CA SER A 133 9.98 -14.79 12.83
C SER A 133 10.67 -15.44 14.03
N ASP A 134 11.44 -14.67 14.81
CA ASP A 134 11.87 -15.11 16.13
C ASP A 134 10.77 -14.75 17.13
N ASP A 135 9.90 -15.74 17.38
CA ASP A 135 8.97 -15.79 18.50
C ASP A 135 9.77 -16.02 19.79
N ASP A 136 10.04 -14.95 20.54
CA ASP A 136 10.36 -15.06 21.96
C ASP A 136 9.09 -14.74 22.77
N GLU A 137 8.34 -15.79 23.11
CA GLU A 137 7.37 -15.77 24.21
C GLU A 137 8.14 -15.74 25.54
N ASP A 138 8.14 -14.61 26.24
CA ASP A 138 8.13 -14.62 27.71
C ASP A 138 7.49 -13.35 28.30
N GLY A 139 6.49 -13.57 29.17
CA GLY A 139 6.13 -12.72 30.31
C GLY A 139 5.64 -11.28 30.08
N ASP A 140 4.33 -11.14 29.82
CA ASP A 140 3.47 -10.00 30.20
C ASP A 140 4.06 -8.57 30.05
N ASN A 141 3.93 -8.00 28.85
CA ASN A 141 3.51 -6.61 28.70
C ASN A 141 3.06 -6.38 27.26
N LYS A 142 1.81 -5.93 27.12
CA LYS A 142 1.11 -5.58 25.88
C LYS A 142 2.05 -5.06 24.77
N PRO A 143 1.86 -5.46 23.50
CA PRO A 143 2.60 -4.88 22.39
C PRO A 143 2.16 -3.43 22.22
N GLY A 144 2.82 -2.52 22.93
CA GLY A 144 2.74 -1.09 22.75
C GLY A 144 3.43 -0.72 21.44
N GLY A 145 2.73 -0.98 20.34
CA GLY A 145 3.07 -0.53 19.00
C GLY A 145 1.86 0.13 18.36
N LEU A 146 1.96 0.49 17.08
CA LEU A 146 0.93 1.16 16.27
C LEU A 146 -0.47 0.49 16.27
N PHE A 147 -0.57 -0.74 16.79
CA PHE A 147 -1.81 -1.49 17.00
C PHE A 147 -2.51 -1.18 18.35
N ASP A 148 -1.87 -0.45 19.25
CA ASP A 148 -2.48 0.04 20.49
C ASP A 148 -3.49 1.17 20.20
N PRO A 149 -4.78 1.00 20.57
CA PRO A 149 -5.81 1.97 20.22
C PRO A 149 -5.56 3.37 20.79
N GLU A 150 -4.89 3.46 21.94
CA GLU A 150 -4.61 4.73 22.59
C GLU A 150 -3.45 5.47 21.94
N GLU A 151 -2.37 4.76 21.57
CA GLU A 151 -1.28 5.36 20.79
C GLU A 151 -1.75 5.82 19.41
N ARG A 152 -2.63 5.04 18.76
CA ARG A 152 -3.26 5.44 17.49
C ARG A 152 -4.14 6.68 17.66
N LYS A 153 -4.87 6.78 18.77
CA LYS A 153 -5.67 7.98 19.10
C LYS A 153 -4.78 9.20 19.35
N ARG A 154 -3.66 9.04 20.03
CA ARG A 154 -2.66 10.11 20.24
C ARG A 154 -2.06 10.59 18.92
N PHE A 155 -1.72 9.66 18.02
CA PHE A 155 -1.20 9.98 16.69
C PHE A 155 -2.22 10.79 15.85
N TYR A 156 -3.48 10.33 15.77
CA TYR A 156 -4.50 11.06 15.02
C TYR A 156 -4.90 12.39 15.67
N LYS A 157 -4.83 12.49 17.00
CA LYS A 157 -5.04 13.76 17.71
C LYS A 157 -4.03 14.83 17.27
N VAL A 158 -2.74 14.47 17.26
CA VAL A 158 -1.67 15.39 16.82
C VAL A 158 -1.78 15.74 15.33
N LEU A 159 -2.27 14.82 14.50
CA LEU A 159 -2.36 15.03 13.05
C LEU A 159 -3.54 15.93 12.63
N PHE A 160 -4.63 15.97 13.42
CA PHE A 160 -5.89 16.60 12.99
C PHE A 160 -6.39 17.74 13.89
N ASP A 161 -5.82 17.95 15.08
CA ASP A 161 -6.32 18.98 16.04
C ASP A 161 -5.48 20.29 16.05
N ASP A 162 -4.50 20.48 15.17
CA ASP A 162 -3.66 21.70 15.15
C ASP A 162 -4.30 22.93 14.44
N ASP A 163 -5.59 22.88 14.08
CA ASP A 163 -6.35 24.03 13.54
C ASP A 163 -7.43 24.52 14.52
N THR A 164 -7.03 25.08 15.67
CA THR A 164 -7.86 26.03 16.44
C THR A 164 -6.99 26.86 17.40
N SER A 165 -6.36 27.92 16.89
CA SER A 165 -5.97 29.10 17.68
C SER A 165 -5.79 30.29 16.77
#